data_AF-A0A1M5RUW0-F1
#
_entry.id   AF-A0A1M5RUW0-F1
#
_cell.length_a   1.000
_cell.length_b   1.000
_cell.length_c   1.000
_cell.angle_alpha   90.00
_cell.angle_beta   90.00
_cell.angle_gamma   90.00
#
_symmetry.space_group_name_H-M   'P 1'
#
loop_
_entity.id
_entity.type
_entity.pdbx_description
1 polymer ?
#
loop_
_entity_poly.entity_id
_entity_poly.type
_entity_poly.pdbx_seq_one_letter_code
_entity_poly.pdbx_strand_id
1 'polypeptide(L)'
;MDIMSGLSAASTAIGIAKDLREIDRSVDEASYKLKIAELVSLLADAKLSLSEAKQQVASLEEEILNLTSGHLCPMCRSARLKLVKTEEFERYPIAQLGVENWFYECEAENCEFEKREIHDPHGVIPKQAAKR
;
A
#
# COMPACT_ATOMS: atom_id res chain seq x y z
N MET A 1 -8.82 -10.94 -8.65
CA MET A 1 -8.42 -12.24 -8.05
C MET A 1 -7.46 -11.98 -6.90
N ASP A 2 -7.35 -12.91 -5.95
CA ASP A 2 -6.46 -12.75 -4.78
C ASP A 2 -5.02 -13.17 -5.14
N ILE A 3 -4.02 -12.48 -4.59
CA ILE A 3 -2.61 -12.88 -4.72
C ILE A 3 -2.40 -14.34 -4.27
N MET A 4 -3.19 -14.79 -3.28
CA MET A 4 -3.18 -16.18 -2.80
C MET A 4 -3.59 -17.17 -3.89
N SER A 5 -4.60 -16.83 -4.70
CA SER A 5 -5.00 -17.66 -5.85
C SER A 5 -3.94 -17.71 -6.95
N GLY A 6 -3.27 -16.59 -7.22
CA GLY A 6 -2.14 -16.56 -8.17
C GLY A 6 -0.96 -17.42 -7.73
N LEU A 7 -0.63 -17.38 -6.43
CA LEU A 7 0.45 -18.18 -5.86
C LEU A 7 0.12 -19.68 -5.85
N SER A 8 -1.14 -20.03 -5.57
CA SER A 8 -1.63 -21.41 -5.66
C SER A 8 -1.56 -21.94 -7.09
N ALA A 9 -2.02 -21.17 -8.08
CA ALA A 9 -1.94 -21.52 -9.50
C ALA A 9 -0.50 -21.74 -9.96
N ALA A 10 0.44 -20.89 -9.51
CA ALA A 10 1.87 -21.05 -9.78
C ALA A 10 2.44 -22.34 -9.16
N SER A 11 2.06 -22.68 -7.92
CA SER A 11 2.47 -23.93 -7.27
C SER A 11 1.99 -25.17 -8.03
N THR A 12 0.71 -25.16 -8.45
CA THR A 12 0.14 -26.25 -9.26
C THR A 12 0.84 -26.36 -10.62
N ALA A 13 1.13 -25.24 -11.28
CA ALA A 13 1.91 -25.22 -12.52
C ALA A 13 3.30 -25.84 -12.35
N ILE A 14 3.99 -25.57 -11.23
CA ILE A 14 5.28 -26.20 -10.91
C ILE A 14 5.14 -27.71 -10.73
N GLY A 15 4.04 -28.17 -10.10
CA GLY A 15 3.71 -29.59 -10.00
C GLY A 15 3.59 -30.25 -11.37
N ILE A 16 2.75 -29.68 -12.25
CA ILE A 16 2.56 -30.21 -13.62
C ILE A 16 3.87 -30.21 -14.42
N ALA A 17 4.71 -29.18 -14.25
CA ALA A 17 6.02 -29.14 -14.91
C ALA A 17 6.96 -30.25 -14.45
N LYS A 18 6.85 -30.71 -13.19
CA LYS A 18 7.58 -31.88 -12.69
C LYS A 18 7.01 -33.16 -13.28
N ASP A 19 5.69 -33.32 -13.29
CA ASP A 19 5.03 -34.49 -13.89
C ASP A 19 5.41 -34.63 -15.38
N LEU A 20 5.46 -33.52 -16.12
CA LEU A 20 5.90 -33.48 -17.52
C LEU A 20 7.35 -33.94 -17.75
N ARG A 21 8.22 -33.89 -16.73
CA ARG A 21 9.58 -34.44 -16.83
C ARG A 21 9.63 -35.95 -16.64
N GLU A 22 8.64 -36.52 -15.95
CA GLU A 22 8.57 -37.95 -15.65
C GLU A 22 7.82 -38.75 -16.73
N ILE A 23 7.02 -38.08 -17.57
CA ILE A 23 6.30 -38.71 -18.68
C ILE A 23 7.28 -39.12 -19.80
N ASP A 24 7.26 -40.41 -20.16
CA ASP A 24 7.90 -40.89 -21.37
C ASP A 24 7.09 -40.45 -22.61
N ARG A 25 7.62 -39.43 -23.31
CA ARG A 25 6.98 -38.80 -24.48
C ARG A 25 6.68 -39.78 -25.62
N SER A 26 7.38 -40.93 -25.68
CA SER A 26 7.23 -41.90 -26.76
C SER A 26 5.98 -42.78 -26.64
N VAL A 27 5.43 -42.89 -25.42
CA VAL A 27 4.29 -43.78 -25.13
C VAL A 27 2.98 -43.00 -24.98
N ASP A 28 3.04 -41.74 -24.55
CA ASP A 28 1.83 -41.01 -24.12
C ASP A 28 1.76 -39.54 -24.60
N GLU A 29 1.80 -39.34 -25.92
CA GLU A 29 1.79 -38.02 -26.57
C GLU A 29 0.52 -37.21 -26.26
N ALA A 30 -0.64 -37.88 -26.14
CA ALA A 30 -1.91 -37.23 -25.85
C ALA A 30 -1.94 -36.65 -24.43
N SER A 31 -1.52 -37.44 -23.42
CA SER A 31 -1.40 -36.97 -22.04
C SER A 31 -0.37 -35.85 -21.90
N TYR A 32 0.74 -35.95 -22.64
CA TYR A 32 1.77 -34.89 -22.66
C TYR A 32 1.21 -33.55 -23.17
N LYS A 33 0.47 -33.56 -24.29
CA LYS A 33 -0.17 -32.35 -24.84
C LYS A 33 -1.23 -31.76 -23.90
N LEU A 34 -2.03 -32.61 -23.26
CA LEU A 34 -3.03 -32.19 -22.28
C LEU A 34 -2.37 -31.49 -21.08
N LYS A 35 -1.31 -32.07 -20.53
CA LYS A 35 -0.58 -31.49 -19.40
C LYS A 35 0.09 -30.16 -19.75
N ILE A 36 0.57 -30.00 -20.99
CA ILE A 36 1.07 -28.70 -21.47
C ILE A 36 -0.07 -27.67 -21.54
N ALA A 37 -1.24 -28.04 -22.05
CA ALA A 37 -2.37 -27.11 -22.11
C ALA A 37 -2.81 -26.68 -20.70
N GLU A 38 -2.85 -27.61 -19.75
CA GLU A 38 -3.14 -27.36 -18.34
C GLU A 38 -2.09 -26.41 -17.70
N LEU A 39 -0.81 -26.67 -17.95
CA LEU A 39 0.29 -25.83 -17.49
C LEU A 39 0.18 -24.39 -18.02
N VAL A 40 -0.12 -24.23 -19.31
CA VAL A 40 -0.25 -22.92 -19.95
C VAL A 40 -1.43 -22.15 -19.37
N SER A 41 -2.57 -22.82 -19.13
CA SER A 41 -3.73 -22.18 -18.50
C SER A 41 -3.40 -21.68 -17.09
N LEU A 42 -2.80 -22.53 -16.25
CA LEU A 42 -2.46 -22.15 -14.87
C LEU A 42 -1.43 -21.02 -14.79
N LEU A 43 -0.47 -21.00 -15.71
CA LEU A 43 0.51 -19.91 -15.79
C LEU A 43 -0.14 -18.59 -16.26
N ALA A 44 -1.13 -18.66 -17.15
CA ALA A 44 -1.89 -17.48 -17.56
C ALA A 44 -2.69 -16.92 -16.38
N ASP A 45 -3.37 -17.77 -15.61
CA ASP A 45 -4.14 -17.37 -14.44
C ASP A 45 -3.25 -16.79 -13.34
N ALA A 46 -2.08 -17.42 -13.10
CA ALA A 46 -1.09 -16.91 -12.16
C ALA A 46 -0.56 -15.53 -12.60
N LYS A 47 -0.26 -15.34 -13.89
CA LYS A 47 0.21 -14.07 -14.43
C LYS A 47 -0.83 -12.96 -14.27
N LEU A 48 -2.10 -13.25 -14.59
CA LEU A 48 -3.19 -12.28 -14.44
C LEU A 48 -3.35 -11.87 -12.98
N SER A 49 -3.44 -12.85 -12.07
CA SER A 49 -3.58 -12.59 -10.63
C SER A 49 -2.42 -11.77 -10.05
N LEU A 50 -1.18 -12.07 -10.46
CA LEU A 50 -0.01 -11.31 -10.02
C LEU A 50 0.04 -9.90 -10.61
N SER A 51 -0.43 -9.72 -11.85
CA SER A 51 -0.52 -8.40 -12.49
C SER A 51 -1.55 -7.51 -11.78
N GLU A 52 -2.71 -8.06 -11.43
CA GLU A 52 -3.74 -7.37 -10.66
C GLU A 52 -3.21 -6.99 -9.27
N ALA A 53 -2.56 -7.92 -8.58
CA ALA A 53 -1.96 -7.65 -7.27
C ALA A 53 -0.91 -6.54 -7.33
N LYS A 54 -0.08 -6.51 -8.38
CA LYS A 54 0.88 -5.42 -8.61
C LYS A 54 0.18 -4.06 -8.77
N GLN A 55 -0.94 -4.00 -9.49
CA GLN A 55 -1.72 -2.77 -9.63
C GLN A 55 -2.33 -2.32 -8.30
N GLN A 56 -2.84 -3.26 -7.50
CA GLN A 56 -3.38 -2.95 -6.18
C GLN A 56 -2.30 -2.40 -5.24
N VAL A 57 -1.10 -2.99 -5.23
CA VAL A 57 0.04 -2.46 -4.45
C VAL A 57 0.36 -1.04 -4.86
N ALA A 58 0.48 -0.75 -6.16
CA ALA A 58 0.76 0.60 -6.65
C ALA A 58 -0.34 1.61 -6.25
N SER A 59 -1.62 1.20 -6.32
CA SER A 59 -2.76 2.03 -5.89
C SER A 59 -2.70 2.31 -4.39
N LEU A 60 -2.43 1.29 -3.58
CA LEU A 60 -2.32 1.43 -2.12
C LEU A 60 -1.10 2.28 -1.73
N GLU A 61 0.02 2.16 -2.44
CA GLU A 61 1.19 3.03 -2.26
C GLU A 61 0.84 4.49 -2.58
N GLU A 62 0.09 4.75 -3.66
CA GLU A 62 -0.39 6.09 -3.99
C GLU A 62 -1.37 6.64 -2.96
N GLU A 63 -2.30 5.81 -2.46
CA GLU A 63 -3.21 6.18 -1.37
C GLU A 63 -2.46 6.47 -0.07
N ILE A 64 -1.49 5.63 0.30
CA ILE A 64 -0.61 5.86 1.44
C ILE A 64 0.10 7.18 1.25
N LEU A 65 0.70 7.44 0.09
CA LEU A 65 1.32 8.73 -0.18
C LEU A 65 0.31 9.86 0.01
N ASN A 66 -0.88 9.78 -0.58
CA ASN A 66 -1.90 10.84 -0.45
C ASN A 66 -2.39 11.07 0.99
N LEU A 67 -2.48 10.02 1.81
CA LEU A 67 -2.95 10.10 3.20
C LEU A 67 -1.84 10.48 4.19
N THR A 68 -0.62 9.99 3.98
CA THR A 68 0.52 10.22 4.89
C THR A 68 1.25 11.51 4.60
N SER A 69 1.23 11.96 3.36
CA SER A 69 1.94 13.17 2.99
C SER A 69 1.02 14.38 3.18
N GLY A 70 1.31 15.11 4.24
CA GLY A 70 0.67 16.38 4.53
C GLY A 70 0.82 17.36 3.39
N HIS A 71 0.12 18.49 3.50
CA HIS A 71 0.16 19.58 2.54
C HIS A 71 1.60 19.87 2.05
N LEU A 72 1.72 20.32 0.79
CA LEU A 72 3.00 20.80 0.25
C LEU A 72 3.63 21.78 1.24
N CYS A 73 4.93 21.62 1.50
CA CYS A 73 5.65 22.52 2.38
C CYS A 73 5.54 23.95 1.81
N PRO A 74 4.99 24.91 2.57
CA PRO A 74 4.79 26.28 2.08
C PRO A 74 6.10 27.02 1.82
N MET A 75 7.21 26.54 2.42
CA MET A 75 8.55 27.12 2.28
C MET A 75 9.24 26.68 0.98
N CYS A 76 9.46 25.38 0.77
CA CYS A 76 10.18 24.89 -0.41
C CYS A 76 9.28 24.54 -1.59
N ARG A 77 7.98 24.29 -1.36
CA ARG A 77 6.97 23.87 -2.35
C ARG A 77 7.32 22.62 -3.18
N SER A 78 8.40 21.94 -2.83
CA SER A 78 8.92 20.77 -3.54
C SER A 78 8.69 19.47 -2.76
N ALA A 79 8.82 19.52 -1.44
CA ALA A 79 8.56 18.40 -0.55
C ALA A 79 7.26 18.57 0.25
N ARG A 80 6.80 17.47 0.85
CA ARG A 80 5.57 17.42 1.64
C ARG A 80 5.88 17.45 3.13
N LEU A 81 4.86 17.81 3.92
CA LEU A 81 4.94 17.81 5.38
C LEU A 81 4.70 16.39 5.91
N LYS A 82 5.59 15.91 6.77
CA LYS A 82 5.48 14.63 7.46
C LYS A 82 5.11 14.87 8.92
N LEU A 83 4.12 14.14 9.42
CA LEU A 83 3.80 14.15 10.85
C LEU A 83 4.91 13.43 11.62
N VAL A 84 5.60 14.16 12.50
CA VAL A 84 6.72 13.65 13.30
C VAL A 84 6.28 13.27 14.70
N LYS A 85 5.36 14.06 15.28
CA LYS A 85 4.90 13.85 16.64
C LYS A 85 3.45 14.27 16.83
N THR A 86 2.79 13.55 17.72
CA THR A 86 1.48 13.90 18.26
C THR A 86 1.61 14.08 19.77
N GLU A 87 1.07 15.16 20.31
CA GLU A 87 0.99 15.44 21.73
C GLU A 87 -0.46 15.68 22.17
N GLU A 88 -0.82 15.22 23.36
CA GLU A 88 -2.14 15.49 23.94
C GLU A 88 -2.34 17.00 24.15
N PHE A 89 -3.56 17.47 23.90
CA PHE A 89 -3.89 18.87 24.12
C PHE A 89 -4.02 19.17 25.62
N GLU A 90 -3.21 20.09 26.15
CA GLU A 90 -3.10 20.32 27.61
C GLU A 90 -4.39 20.79 28.31
N ARG A 91 -5.38 21.29 27.56
CA ARG A 91 -6.59 21.88 28.15
C ARG A 91 -7.64 20.80 28.43
N TYR A 92 -7.70 20.35 29.68
CA TYR A 92 -8.82 19.55 30.18
C TYR A 92 -10.14 20.36 30.19
N PRO A 93 -11.31 19.80 29.82
CA PRO A 93 -11.58 18.43 29.38
C PRO A 93 -11.47 18.21 27.86
N ILE A 94 -11.04 19.21 27.09
CA ILE A 94 -11.00 19.17 25.61
C ILE A 94 -10.07 18.05 25.10
N ALA A 95 -9.01 17.73 25.84
CA ALA A 95 -8.14 16.57 25.58
C ALA A 95 -8.91 15.24 25.44
N GLN A 96 -9.98 15.04 26.24
CA GLN A 96 -10.78 13.82 26.21
C GLN A 96 -11.70 13.72 24.98
N LEU A 97 -11.82 14.81 24.23
CA LEU A 97 -12.59 14.89 22.99
C LEU A 97 -11.67 14.66 21.77
N GLY A 98 -10.52 14.00 21.94
CA GLY A 98 -9.63 13.61 20.85
C GLY A 98 -8.92 14.78 20.16
N VAL A 99 -8.80 15.92 20.84
CA VAL A 99 -8.05 17.07 20.35
C VAL A 99 -6.57 16.88 20.67
N GLU A 100 -5.71 17.05 19.66
CA GLU A 100 -4.28 16.79 19.74
C GLU A 100 -3.47 17.92 19.07
N ASN A 101 -2.22 18.10 19.52
CA ASN A 101 -1.23 18.91 18.83
C ASN A 101 -0.41 18.02 17.89
N TRP A 102 -0.42 18.34 16.61
CA TRP A 102 0.31 17.63 15.58
C TRP A 102 1.51 18.47 15.12
N PHE A 103 2.68 17.84 15.10
CA PHE A 103 3.95 18.44 14.71
C PHE A 103 4.38 17.88 13.36
N TYR A 104 4.53 18.77 12.40
CA TYR A 104 4.95 18.46 11.05
C TYR A 104 6.33 19.01 10.76
N GLU A 105 7.13 18.23 10.06
CA GLU A 105 8.43 18.64 9.51
C GLU A 105 8.44 18.40 8.00
N CYS A 106 9.15 19.24 7.26
CA CYS A 106 9.32 19.07 5.83
C CYS A 106 10.27 17.89 5.52
N GLU A 107 9.91 17.06 4.54
CA GLU A 107 10.70 15.87 4.18
C GLU A 107 12.01 16.19 3.42
N ALA A 108 12.14 17.38 2.81
CA ALA A 108 13.35 17.75 2.08
C ALA A 108 14.54 18.02 3.01
N GLU A 109 15.69 17.39 2.72
CA GLU A 109 16.96 17.56 3.47
C GLU A 109 17.44 19.02 3.56
N ASN A 110 17.11 19.85 2.57
CA ASN A 110 17.49 21.26 2.52
C ASN A 110 16.39 22.22 3.00
N CYS A 111 15.35 21.73 3.68
CA CYS A 111 14.24 22.54 4.16
C CYS A 111 13.88 22.21 5.61
N GLU A 112 14.28 23.09 6.52
CA GLU A 112 14.03 22.98 7.97
C GLU A 112 12.66 23.57 8.37
N PHE A 113 11.64 23.42 7.51
CA PHE A 113 10.32 23.95 7.81
C PHE A 113 9.57 23.05 8.78
N GLU A 114 9.15 23.62 9.91
CA GLU A 114 8.33 22.97 10.92
C GLU A 114 7.01 23.69 11.10
N LYS A 115 5.95 22.92 11.39
CA LYS A 115 4.61 23.46 11.64
C LYS A 115 3.91 22.69 12.74
N ARG A 116 3.28 23.43 13.65
CA ARG A 116 2.33 22.89 14.61
C ARG A 116 0.90 23.17 14.12
N GLU A 117 0.05 22.15 14.15
CA GLU A 117 -1.39 22.31 13.94
C GLU A 117 -2.16 21.62 15.06
N ILE A 118 -3.32 22.18 15.39
CA ILE A 118 -4.26 21.53 16.29
C ILE A 118 -5.19 20.65 15.45
N HIS A 119 -5.17 19.36 15.72
CA HIS A 119 -6.13 18.42 15.16
C HIS A 119 -7.35 18.34 16.07
N ASP A 120 -8.49 18.80 15.56
CA ASP A 120 -9.76 18.80 16.29
C ASP A 120 -10.83 18.07 15.45
N PRO A 121 -11.02 16.76 15.68
CA PRO A 121 -11.94 15.95 14.88
C PRO A 121 -13.42 16.32 15.11
N HIS A 122 -13.74 16.97 16.24
CA HIS A 122 -15.10 17.29 16.64
C HIS A 122 -15.44 18.79 16.52
N GLY A 123 -14.49 19.63 16.12
CA GLY A 123 -14.68 21.07 15.92
C GLY A 123 -15.05 21.82 17.21
N VAL A 124 -14.54 21.35 18.35
CA VAL A 124 -14.81 21.87 19.69
C VAL A 124 -14.07 23.20 19.93
N ILE A 125 -12.92 23.40 19.29
CA ILE A 125 -12.10 24.60 19.40
C ILE A 125 -12.61 25.66 18.42
N PRO A 126 -12.91 26.90 18.89
CA PRO A 126 -13.26 28.00 18.01
C PRO A 126 -12.14 28.24 16.99
N LYS A 127 -12.48 28.38 15.70
CA LYS A 127 -11.51 28.57 14.59
C LYS A 127 -10.53 29.74 14.79
N GLN A 128 -10.86 30.70 15.67
CA GLN A 128 -10.02 31.84 16.03
C GLN A 128 -8.92 31.48 17.05
N ALA A 129 -9.15 30.47 17.89
CA ALA A 129 -8.19 29.95 18.86
C ALA A 129 -7.24 28.89 18.26
N ALA A 130 -7.65 28.23 17.16
CA ALA A 130 -6.86 27.21 16.47
C ALA A 130 -5.71 27.76 15.59
N LYS A 131 -5.60 29.09 15.44
CA LYS A 131 -4.61 29.78 14.58
C LYS A 131 -3.44 30.43 15.34
N ARG A 132 -3.35 30.24 16.66
CA ARG A 132 -2.29 30.82 17.51
C ARG A 132 -1.26 29.78 17.89
#